data_AF-A0AAE9WL60-F1
#
_entry.id   AF-A0AAE9WL60-F1
#
_cell.length_a   1.000
_cell.length_b   1.000
_cell.length_c   1.000
_cell.angle_alpha   90.00
_cell.angle_beta   90.00
_cell.angle_gamma   90.00
#
_symmetry.space_group_name_H-M   'P 1'
#
loop_
_entity.id
_entity.type
_entity.pdbx_description
1 polymer ?
#
loop_
_entity_poly.entity_id
_entity_poly.type
_entity_poly.pdbx_seq_one_letter_code
_entity_poly.pdbx_strand_id
1 'polypeptide(L)'
;MIDDLDPEELKEEGNIKWKNGEIDDANSLWRTALKECIKYSMRGLPTKKNRDMQMALRLNLSLYHFKKMEYADCINQCNIVLENIPELNDIMNYYADDKKDNHNDTANSINTEQVEAKYDIKKDTLTKIFLRRASSYLFLQNFDKCRENIMLVKKIDKENGEAICLEKKLKIEEVDYEKKQKELYRKMCDTTRKESIK
;
A
#
# COMPACT_ATOMS: atom_id res chain seq x y z
N MET A 1 -4.36 -1.43 -38.25
CA MET A 1 -4.79 -0.60 -37.11
C MET A 1 -4.36 -1.36 -35.87
N ILE A 2 -3.64 -0.73 -34.95
CA ILE A 2 -3.49 -1.30 -33.60
C ILE A 2 -4.77 -0.83 -32.91
N ASP A 3 -5.73 -1.73 -32.75
CA ASP A 3 -6.93 -1.43 -31.98
C ASP A 3 -6.46 -1.08 -30.56
N ASP A 4 -6.68 0.17 -30.14
CA ASP A 4 -6.38 0.57 -28.77
C ASP A 4 -7.30 -0.25 -27.85
N LEU A 5 -6.72 -1.15 -27.06
CA LEU A 5 -7.48 -2.00 -26.13
C LEU A 5 -8.16 -1.13 -25.06
N ASP A 6 -9.41 -1.45 -24.69
CA ASP A 6 -10.12 -0.74 -23.63
C ASP A 6 -9.53 -1.12 -22.25
N PRO A 7 -8.93 -0.17 -21.50
CA PRO A 7 -8.40 -0.44 -20.17
C PRO A 7 -9.46 -0.90 -19.16
N GLU A 8 -10.73 -0.55 -19.34
CA GLU A 8 -11.82 -0.96 -18.45
C GLU A 8 -12.12 -2.45 -18.61
N GLU A 9 -12.21 -2.94 -19.85
CA GLU A 9 -12.41 -4.35 -20.17
C GLU A 9 -11.23 -5.21 -19.65
N LEU A 10 -10.01 -4.76 -19.91
CA LEU A 10 -8.79 -5.44 -19.42
C LEU A 10 -8.73 -5.49 -17.88
N LYS A 11 -9.14 -4.42 -17.19
CA LYS A 11 -9.20 -4.41 -15.72
C LYS A 11 -10.21 -5.45 -15.23
N GLU A 12 -11.40 -5.49 -15.82
CA GLU A 12 -12.46 -6.40 -15.38
C GLU A 12 -12.08 -7.87 -15.63
N GLU A 13 -11.53 -8.17 -16.80
CA GLU A 13 -11.01 -9.51 -17.09
C GLU A 13 -9.90 -9.89 -16.09
N GLY A 14 -8.98 -8.96 -15.79
CA GLY A 14 -7.95 -9.17 -14.78
C GLY A 14 -8.53 -9.43 -13.37
N ASN A 15 -9.62 -8.74 -13.00
CA ASN A 15 -10.32 -8.98 -11.75
C ASN A 15 -10.98 -10.37 -11.69
N ILE A 16 -11.53 -10.85 -12.81
CA ILE A 16 -12.10 -12.19 -12.94
C ILE A 16 -10.99 -13.25 -12.77
N LYS A 17 -9.87 -13.09 -13.50
CA LYS A 17 -8.69 -13.97 -13.36
C LYS A 17 -8.17 -14.02 -11.92
N TRP A 18 -8.09 -12.86 -11.28
CA TRP A 18 -7.66 -12.78 -9.88
C TRP A 18 -8.58 -13.55 -8.94
N LYS A 19 -9.90 -13.41 -9.11
CA LYS A 19 -10.90 -14.14 -8.30
C LYS A 19 -10.80 -15.66 -8.51
N ASN A 20 -10.44 -16.11 -9.70
CA ASN A 20 -10.21 -17.52 -10.02
C ASN A 20 -8.88 -18.07 -9.50
N GLY A 21 -8.01 -17.22 -8.93
CA GLY A 21 -6.67 -17.61 -8.48
C GLY A 21 -5.60 -17.61 -9.58
N GLU A 22 -5.96 -17.18 -10.80
CA GLU A 22 -5.06 -17.02 -11.95
C GLU A 22 -4.26 -15.70 -11.80
N ILE A 23 -3.44 -15.62 -10.75
CA ILE A 23 -2.83 -14.34 -10.31
C ILE A 23 -1.83 -13.74 -11.30
N ASP A 24 -1.11 -14.57 -12.05
CA ASP A 24 -0.11 -14.10 -13.02
C ASP A 24 -0.80 -13.58 -14.30
N ASP A 25 -1.90 -14.21 -14.73
CA ASP A 25 -2.74 -13.74 -15.84
C ASP A 25 -3.42 -12.41 -15.50
N ALA A 26 -3.95 -12.30 -14.27
CA ALA A 26 -4.52 -11.06 -13.77
C ALA A 26 -3.50 -9.90 -13.82
N ASN A 27 -2.26 -10.15 -13.38
CA ASN A 27 -1.19 -9.16 -13.45
C ASN A 27 -0.83 -8.78 -14.89
N SER A 28 -0.81 -9.72 -15.82
CA SER A 28 -0.56 -9.44 -17.25
C SER A 28 -1.62 -8.48 -17.82
N LEU A 29 -2.90 -8.74 -17.53
CA LEU A 29 -4.01 -7.90 -17.95
C LEU A 29 -3.96 -6.51 -17.32
N TRP A 30 -3.72 -6.40 -16.01
CA TRP A 30 -3.60 -5.11 -15.33
C TRP A 30 -2.41 -4.28 -15.82
N ARG A 31 -1.26 -4.91 -16.11
CA ARG A 31 -0.10 -4.22 -16.69
C ARG A 31 -0.40 -3.70 -18.09
N THR A 32 -1.12 -4.48 -18.89
CA THR A 32 -1.54 -4.08 -20.24
C THR A 32 -2.51 -2.90 -20.15
N ALA A 33 -3.53 -2.98 -19.30
CA ALA A 33 -4.48 -1.88 -19.05
C ALA A 33 -3.76 -0.59 -18.61
N LEU A 34 -2.78 -0.72 -17.70
CA LEU A 34 -2.03 0.44 -17.20
C LEU A 34 -1.19 1.09 -18.31
N LYS A 35 -0.57 0.28 -19.18
CA LYS A 35 0.19 0.76 -20.33
C LYS A 35 -0.69 1.56 -21.29
N GLU A 36 -1.90 1.09 -21.56
CA GLU A 36 -2.86 1.82 -22.40
C GLU A 36 -3.31 3.12 -21.72
N CYS A 37 -3.61 3.12 -20.41
CA CYS A 37 -3.93 4.35 -19.67
C CYS A 37 -2.81 5.41 -19.74
N ILE A 38 -1.54 4.98 -19.65
CA ILE A 38 -0.38 5.87 -19.76
C ILE A 38 -0.28 6.41 -21.20
N LYS A 39 -0.45 5.57 -22.22
CA LYS A 39 -0.48 6.03 -23.63
C LYS A 39 -1.57 7.07 -23.87
N TYR A 40 -2.78 6.85 -23.36
CA TYR A 40 -3.86 7.84 -23.45
C TYR A 40 -3.49 9.16 -22.78
N SER A 41 -2.86 9.13 -21.60
CA SER A 41 -2.36 10.35 -20.92
C SER A 41 -1.30 11.09 -21.72
N MET A 42 -0.49 10.39 -22.51
CA MET A 42 0.54 11.01 -23.35
C MET A 42 -0.02 11.59 -24.65
N ARG A 43 -1.17 11.08 -25.14
CA ARG A 43 -1.82 11.52 -26.39
C ARG A 43 -2.79 12.71 -26.20
N GLY A 44 -3.13 13.10 -24.98
CA GLY A 44 -4.06 14.20 -24.69
C GLY A 44 -4.01 14.70 -23.23
N LEU A 45 -4.86 15.66 -22.86
CA LEU A 45 -4.96 16.16 -21.47
C LEU A 45 -5.40 15.02 -20.52
N PRO A 46 -4.67 14.73 -19.43
CA PRO A 46 -5.04 13.71 -18.46
C PRO A 46 -6.45 13.92 -17.90
N THR A 47 -7.36 12.96 -18.12
CA THR A 47 -8.73 13.02 -17.59
C THR A 47 -8.80 12.44 -16.18
N LYS A 48 -9.78 12.89 -15.38
CA LYS A 48 -10.08 12.31 -14.06
C LYS A 48 -10.33 10.80 -14.17
N LYS A 49 -11.20 10.37 -15.09
CA LYS A 49 -11.48 8.94 -15.34
C LYS A 49 -10.20 8.11 -15.57
N ASN A 50 -9.28 8.63 -16.38
CA ASN A 50 -8.03 7.92 -16.67
C ASN A 50 -7.08 7.89 -15.45
N ARG A 51 -7.06 8.95 -14.64
CA ARG A 51 -6.30 8.99 -13.38
C ARG A 51 -6.84 7.96 -12.38
N ASP A 52 -8.17 7.91 -12.21
CA ASP A 52 -8.84 6.98 -11.32
C ASP A 52 -8.59 5.52 -11.75
N MET A 53 -8.61 5.27 -13.07
CA MET A 53 -8.26 3.97 -13.64
C MET A 53 -6.80 3.59 -13.33
N GLN A 54 -5.84 4.49 -13.52
CA GLN A 54 -4.44 4.24 -13.18
C GLN A 54 -4.25 3.94 -11.68
N MET A 55 -4.94 4.66 -10.81
CA MET A 55 -4.90 4.40 -9.36
C MET A 55 -5.46 3.02 -9.02
N ALA A 56 -6.61 2.65 -9.58
CA ALA A 56 -7.21 1.33 -9.38
C ALA A 56 -6.28 0.20 -9.84
N LEU A 57 -5.68 0.33 -11.02
CA LEU A 57 -4.74 -0.65 -11.55
C LEU A 57 -3.49 -0.78 -10.69
N ARG A 58 -2.93 0.33 -10.19
CA ARG A 58 -1.77 0.31 -9.28
C ARG A 58 -2.10 -0.30 -7.90
N LEU A 59 -3.32 -0.13 -7.41
CA LEU A 59 -3.79 -0.82 -6.21
C LEU A 59 -3.89 -2.33 -6.42
N ASN A 60 -4.31 -2.79 -7.59
CA ASN A 60 -4.30 -4.22 -7.94
C ASN A 60 -2.86 -4.75 -8.08
N LEU A 61 -1.98 -4.01 -8.75
CA LEU A 61 -0.56 -4.40 -8.91
C LEU A 61 0.19 -4.46 -7.58
N SER A 62 -0.03 -3.50 -6.67
CA SER A 62 0.57 -3.59 -5.33
C SER A 62 0.07 -4.81 -4.57
N LEU A 63 -1.18 -5.23 -4.73
CA LEU A 63 -1.71 -6.46 -4.12
C LEU A 63 -1.05 -7.71 -4.71
N TYR A 64 -0.90 -7.75 -6.03
CA TYR A 64 -0.18 -8.83 -6.72
C TYR A 64 1.24 -8.98 -6.18
N HIS A 65 2.03 -7.89 -6.20
CA HIS A 65 3.40 -7.88 -5.74
C HIS A 65 3.50 -8.29 -4.26
N PHE A 66 2.59 -7.82 -3.42
CA PHE A 66 2.52 -8.23 -2.03
C PHE A 66 2.31 -9.75 -1.88
N LYS A 67 1.39 -10.35 -2.65
CA LYS A 67 1.16 -11.80 -2.64
C LYS A 67 2.35 -12.61 -3.15
N LYS A 68 3.11 -12.07 -4.12
CA LYS A 68 4.33 -12.69 -4.66
C LYS A 68 5.57 -12.48 -3.79
N MET A 69 5.44 -11.79 -2.65
CA MET A 69 6.55 -11.40 -1.77
C MET A 69 7.56 -10.45 -2.45
N GLU A 70 7.13 -9.75 -3.50
CA GLU A 70 7.89 -8.73 -4.22
C GLU A 70 7.69 -7.38 -3.51
N TYR A 71 8.20 -7.29 -2.28
CA TYR A 71 7.89 -6.19 -1.37
C TYR A 71 8.34 -4.82 -1.87
N ALA A 72 9.48 -4.75 -2.56
CA ALA A 72 9.98 -3.51 -3.15
C ALA A 72 9.03 -2.97 -4.24
N ASP A 73 8.56 -3.83 -5.13
CA ASP A 73 7.60 -3.46 -6.18
C ASP A 73 6.23 -3.09 -5.59
N CYS A 74 5.78 -3.81 -4.56
CA CYS A 74 4.57 -3.45 -3.82
C CYS A 74 4.65 -2.02 -3.27
N ILE A 75 5.76 -1.69 -2.58
CA ILE A 75 5.99 -0.34 -2.05
C ILE A 75 6.01 0.69 -3.17
N ASN A 76 6.68 0.40 -4.29
CA ASN A 76 6.75 1.31 -5.42
C ASN A 76 5.36 1.63 -6.00
N GLN A 77 4.53 0.60 -6.24
CA GLN A 77 3.16 0.82 -6.71
C GLN A 77 2.33 1.66 -5.72
N CYS A 78 2.46 1.41 -4.42
CA CYS A 78 1.81 2.20 -3.38
C CYS A 78 2.30 3.66 -3.36
N ASN A 79 3.60 3.90 -3.50
CA ASN A 79 4.16 5.26 -3.52
C ASN A 79 3.61 6.06 -4.70
N ILE A 80 3.56 5.45 -5.90
CA ILE A 80 3.03 6.13 -7.09
C ILE A 80 1.54 6.48 -6.89
N VAL A 81 0.76 5.63 -6.23
CA VAL A 81 -0.64 5.98 -5.90
C VAL A 81 -0.67 7.21 -5.00
N LEU A 82 0.08 7.20 -3.89
CA LEU A 82 0.09 8.31 -2.92
C LEU A 82 0.59 9.63 -3.51
N GLU A 83 1.61 9.60 -4.36
CA GLU A 83 2.15 10.78 -5.05
C GLU A 83 1.14 11.44 -5.99
N ASN A 84 0.17 10.67 -6.50
CA ASN A 84 -0.89 11.17 -7.38
C ASN A 84 -2.15 11.61 -6.63
N ILE A 85 -2.16 11.59 -5.29
CA ILE A 85 -3.24 12.09 -4.45
C ILE A 85 -2.96 13.57 -4.12
N PRO A 86 -3.71 14.53 -4.69
CA PRO A 86 -3.60 15.93 -4.29
C PRO A 86 -4.01 16.09 -2.83
N GLU A 87 -3.33 16.99 -2.09
CA GLU A 87 -3.72 17.37 -0.73
C GLU A 87 -3.83 16.18 0.25
N LEU A 88 -3.01 15.13 0.06
CA LEU A 88 -3.03 13.90 0.89
C LEU A 88 -3.03 14.20 2.40
N ASN A 89 -2.25 15.19 2.84
CA ASN A 89 -2.18 15.58 4.25
C ASN A 89 -3.52 16.12 4.77
N ASP A 90 -4.25 16.89 3.96
CA ASP A 90 -5.53 17.47 4.33
C ASP A 90 -6.61 16.39 4.41
N ILE A 91 -6.60 15.44 3.47
CA ILE A 91 -7.45 14.24 3.51
C ILE A 91 -7.19 13.43 4.79
N MET A 92 -5.91 13.22 5.13
CA MET A 92 -5.53 12.48 6.33
C MET A 92 -5.93 13.21 7.62
N ASN A 93 -5.86 14.54 7.65
CA ASN A 93 -6.29 15.35 8.80
C ASN A 93 -7.81 15.30 8.96
N TYR A 94 -8.56 15.40 7.85
CA TYR A 94 -10.01 15.25 7.86
C TYR A 94 -10.44 13.92 8.51
N TYR A 95 -9.89 12.79 8.08
CA TYR A 95 -10.21 11.49 8.68
C TYR A 95 -9.74 11.33 10.12
N ALA A 96 -8.73 12.11 10.56
CA ALA A 96 -8.28 12.10 11.95
C ALA A 96 -9.23 12.88 12.87
N ASP A 97 -9.86 13.94 12.36
CA ASP A 97 -10.79 14.80 13.11
C ASP A 97 -12.23 14.28 13.12
N ASP A 98 -12.64 13.48 12.14
CA ASP A 98 -13.98 12.87 12.03
C ASP A 98 -14.41 12.04 13.27
N LYS A 99 -13.46 11.64 14.13
CA LYS A 99 -13.75 10.99 15.42
C LYS A 99 -13.97 11.95 16.60
N LYS A 100 -13.92 13.28 16.43
CA LYS A 100 -14.19 14.24 17.53
C LYS A 100 -15.70 14.52 17.75
N ASP A 101 -16.55 14.24 16.78
CA ASP A 101 -17.99 14.61 16.82
C ASP A 101 -18.95 13.41 16.91
N ASN A 102 -18.57 12.31 17.59
CA ASN A 102 -19.48 11.20 17.86
C ASN A 102 -20.41 11.46 19.07
N HIS A 103 -21.20 12.52 18.95
CA HIS A 103 -22.47 12.68 19.67
C HIS A 103 -23.46 13.33 18.69
N ASN A 104 -23.97 12.57 17.70
CA ASN A 104 -25.30 12.71 17.04
C ASN A 104 -25.39 11.81 15.78
N ASP A 105 -25.97 10.62 15.94
CA ASP A 105 -26.05 9.51 14.96
C ASP A 105 -26.97 9.73 13.74
N THR A 106 -27.08 10.94 13.20
CA THR A 106 -27.92 11.17 12.00
C THR A 106 -27.36 12.22 11.03
N ALA A 107 -26.41 13.06 11.46
CA ALA A 107 -25.74 14.03 10.60
C ALA A 107 -24.45 13.46 9.93
N ASN A 108 -23.89 12.37 10.46
CA ASN A 108 -22.60 11.83 10.03
C ASN A 108 -22.60 11.14 8.65
N SER A 109 -23.70 10.52 8.21
CA SER A 109 -23.72 9.88 6.88
C SER A 109 -23.68 10.92 5.76
N ILE A 110 -24.34 12.06 5.96
CA ILE A 110 -24.45 13.15 4.98
C ILE A 110 -23.08 13.84 4.81
N ASN A 111 -22.34 14.06 5.89
CA ASN A 111 -20.99 14.66 5.83
C ASN A 111 -19.96 13.71 5.21
N THR A 112 -20.03 12.41 5.49
CA THR A 112 -19.11 11.41 4.92
C THR A 112 -19.29 11.31 3.40
N GLU A 113 -20.53 11.27 2.91
CA GLU A 113 -20.83 11.22 1.47
C GLU A 113 -20.44 12.52 0.74
N GLN A 114 -20.62 13.69 1.37
CA GLN A 114 -20.24 14.99 0.78
C GLN A 114 -18.71 15.20 0.69
N VAL A 115 -17.92 14.58 1.57
CA VAL A 115 -16.45 14.70 1.55
C VAL A 115 -15.76 13.57 0.79
N GLU A 116 -16.35 12.36 0.74
CA GLU A 116 -15.98 11.38 -0.29
C GLU A 116 -16.14 11.98 -1.70
N ALA A 117 -17.14 12.85 -1.90
CA ALA A 117 -17.31 13.63 -3.13
C ALA A 117 -16.29 14.77 -3.31
N LYS A 118 -15.61 15.23 -2.24
CA LYS A 118 -14.60 16.31 -2.31
C LYS A 118 -13.21 15.80 -2.71
N TYR A 119 -12.82 14.61 -2.25
CA TYR A 119 -11.43 14.12 -2.40
C TYR A 119 -11.28 12.80 -3.18
N ASP A 120 -12.38 12.20 -3.67
CA ASP A 120 -12.42 11.00 -4.53
C ASP A 120 -11.69 9.75 -3.99
N ILE A 121 -11.19 9.75 -2.75
CA ILE A 121 -10.46 8.65 -2.14
C ILE A 121 -11.05 8.32 -0.79
N LYS A 122 -11.41 7.04 -0.63
CA LYS A 122 -11.98 6.51 0.61
C LYS A 122 -10.91 6.25 1.65
N LYS A 123 -11.25 6.45 2.92
CA LYS A 123 -10.45 6.08 4.09
C LYS A 123 -9.91 4.65 4.01
N ASP A 124 -10.77 3.68 3.65
CA ASP A 124 -10.39 2.27 3.49
C ASP A 124 -9.28 2.05 2.44
N THR A 125 -9.28 2.85 1.37
CA THR A 125 -8.22 2.77 0.35
C THR A 125 -6.88 3.23 0.90
N LEU A 126 -6.84 4.35 1.64
CA LEU A 126 -5.63 4.82 2.31
C LEU A 126 -5.14 3.81 3.35
N THR A 127 -6.04 3.26 4.16
CA THR A 127 -5.73 2.21 5.14
C THR A 127 -5.08 1.01 4.46
N LYS A 128 -5.65 0.50 3.36
CA LYS A 128 -5.07 -0.60 2.58
C LYS A 128 -3.67 -0.28 2.07
N ILE A 129 -3.45 0.92 1.52
CA ILE A 129 -2.13 1.34 1.02
C ILE A 129 -1.10 1.33 2.16
N PHE A 130 -1.41 1.98 3.28
CA PHE A 130 -0.47 2.09 4.40
C PHE A 130 -0.20 0.75 5.07
N LEU A 131 -1.22 -0.11 5.26
CA LEU A 131 -1.03 -1.47 5.81
C LEU A 131 -0.16 -2.34 4.90
N ARG A 132 -0.36 -2.25 3.59
CA ARG A 132 0.43 -3.04 2.61
C ARG A 132 1.89 -2.57 2.56
N ARG A 133 2.14 -1.25 2.63
CA ARG A 133 3.49 -0.68 2.79
C ARG A 133 4.12 -1.10 4.11
N ALA A 134 3.42 -0.94 5.24
CA ALA A 134 3.91 -1.31 6.57
C ALA A 134 4.35 -2.78 6.61
N SER A 135 3.48 -3.67 6.13
CA SER A 135 3.77 -5.11 6.04
C SER A 135 4.97 -5.39 5.15
N SER A 136 5.07 -4.74 4.00
CA SER A 136 6.22 -4.89 3.09
C SER A 136 7.53 -4.41 3.74
N TYR A 137 7.52 -3.27 4.43
CA TYR A 137 8.69 -2.77 5.16
C TYR A 137 9.10 -3.69 6.31
N LEU A 138 8.13 -4.32 7.00
CA LEU A 138 8.43 -5.32 8.02
C LEU A 138 9.19 -6.51 7.43
N PHE A 139 8.74 -7.05 6.30
CA PHE A 139 9.41 -8.17 5.64
C PHE A 139 10.80 -7.81 5.11
N LEU A 140 10.99 -6.56 4.69
CA LEU A 140 12.29 -6.01 4.30
C LEU A 140 13.16 -5.60 5.50
N GLN A 141 12.72 -5.85 6.74
CA GLN A 141 13.41 -5.48 7.99
C GLN A 141 13.72 -3.98 8.10
N ASN A 142 12.94 -3.14 7.40
CA ASN A 142 12.97 -1.69 7.55
C ASN A 142 11.95 -1.28 8.62
N PHE A 143 12.34 -1.45 9.87
CA PHE A 143 11.45 -1.26 11.02
C PHE A 143 10.99 0.19 11.19
N ASP A 144 11.83 1.17 10.88
CA ASP A 144 11.47 2.60 10.96
C ASP A 144 10.33 2.94 10.00
N LYS A 145 10.46 2.54 8.72
CA LYS A 145 9.39 2.75 7.73
C LYS A 145 8.13 1.94 8.01
N CYS A 146 8.26 0.76 8.62
CA CYS A 146 7.12 0.01 9.12
C CYS A 146 6.36 0.81 10.20
N ARG A 147 7.06 1.32 11.22
CA ARG A 147 6.47 2.15 12.30
C ARG A 147 5.79 3.40 11.77
N GLU A 148 6.44 4.12 10.86
CA GLU A 148 5.85 5.30 10.20
C GLU A 148 4.50 4.96 9.56
N ASN A 149 4.42 3.87 8.77
CA ASN A 149 3.17 3.51 8.09
C ASN A 149 2.08 3.02 9.06
N ILE A 150 2.44 2.33 10.15
CA ILE A 150 1.48 1.98 11.21
C ILE A 150 0.90 3.24 11.84
N MET A 151 1.72 4.27 12.10
CA MET A 151 1.25 5.55 12.64
C MET A 151 0.31 6.26 11.66
N LEU A 152 0.58 6.20 10.36
CA LEU A 152 -0.32 6.75 9.33
C LEU A 152 -1.71 6.07 9.36
N VAL A 153 -1.77 4.75 9.52
CA VAL A 153 -3.05 4.04 9.70
C VAL A 153 -3.74 4.48 10.99
N LYS A 154 -3.02 4.49 12.11
CA LYS A 154 -3.59 4.89 13.42
C LYS A 154 -4.06 6.35 13.45
N LYS A 155 -3.46 7.23 12.64
CA LYS A 155 -3.89 8.62 12.49
C LYS A 155 -5.32 8.70 11.94
N ILE A 156 -5.64 7.95 10.89
CA ILE A 156 -6.96 7.95 10.26
C ILE A 156 -7.93 6.96 10.90
N ASP A 157 -7.42 5.90 11.53
CA ASP A 157 -8.20 4.86 12.20
C ASP A 157 -7.45 4.26 13.40
N LYS A 158 -7.64 4.87 14.59
CA LYS A 158 -6.96 4.48 15.84
C LYS A 158 -7.22 3.04 16.27
N GLU A 159 -8.39 2.49 15.94
CA GLU A 159 -8.85 1.17 16.39
C GLU A 159 -8.65 0.10 15.32
N ASN A 160 -7.89 0.41 14.27
CA ASN A 160 -7.64 -0.52 13.19
C ASN A 160 -6.95 -1.80 13.70
N GLY A 161 -7.70 -2.91 13.68
CA GLY A 161 -7.22 -4.19 14.22
C GLY A 161 -5.97 -4.71 13.52
N GLU A 162 -5.88 -4.54 12.20
CA GLU A 162 -4.70 -4.96 11.41
C GLU A 162 -3.45 -4.18 11.81
N ALA A 163 -3.55 -2.86 11.98
CA ALA A 163 -2.43 -2.04 12.43
C ALA A 163 -1.95 -2.41 13.84
N ILE A 164 -2.88 -2.69 14.76
CA ILE A 164 -2.57 -3.14 16.13
C ILE A 164 -1.85 -4.49 16.10
N CYS A 165 -2.34 -5.44 15.29
CA CYS A 165 -1.69 -6.74 15.11
C CYS A 165 -0.30 -6.61 14.49
N LEU A 166 -0.14 -5.76 13.49
CA LEU A 166 1.14 -5.53 12.82
C LEU A 166 2.17 -4.88 13.76
N GLU A 167 1.75 -3.96 14.62
CA GLU A 167 2.61 -3.36 15.64
C GLU A 167 3.12 -4.39 16.66
N LYS A 168 2.27 -5.33 17.07
CA LYS A 168 2.69 -6.45 17.93
C LYS A 168 3.71 -7.33 17.21
N LYS A 169 3.46 -7.65 15.94
CA LYS A 169 4.38 -8.46 15.12
C LYS A 169 5.74 -7.78 14.96
N LEU A 170 5.74 -6.47 14.66
CA LEU A 170 6.94 -5.66 14.55
C LEU A 170 7.84 -5.79 15.79
N LYS A 171 7.28 -5.61 17.00
CA LYS A 171 8.05 -5.69 18.25
C LYS A 171 8.73 -7.05 18.44
N ILE A 172 8.07 -8.13 18.03
CA ILE A 172 8.62 -9.49 18.11
C ILE A 172 9.79 -9.63 17.12
N GLU A 173 9.57 -9.25 15.86
CA GLU A 173 10.58 -9.35 14.79
C GLU A 173 11.81 -8.49 15.08
N GLU A 174 11.65 -7.29 15.66
CA GLU A 174 12.76 -6.42 16.07
C GLU A 174 13.65 -7.09 17.13
N VAL A 175 13.04 -7.64 18.18
CA VAL A 175 13.77 -8.32 19.26
C VAL A 175 14.51 -9.54 18.71
N ASP A 176 13.87 -10.31 17.83
CA ASP A 176 14.49 -11.48 17.23
C ASP A 176 15.60 -11.12 16.24
N TYR A 177 15.45 -10.03 15.49
CA TYR A 177 16.50 -9.48 14.65
C TYR A 177 17.72 -9.05 15.47
N GLU A 178 17.53 -8.31 16.57
CA GLU A 178 18.62 -7.91 17.45
C GLU A 178 19.36 -9.10 18.08
N LYS A 179 18.62 -10.14 18.50
CA LYS A 179 19.23 -11.37 19.03
C LYS A 179 20.12 -12.05 17.98
N LYS A 180 19.60 -12.20 16.75
CA LYS A 180 20.35 -12.79 15.63
C LYS A 180 21.60 -11.98 15.29
N GLN A 181 21.50 -10.65 15.29
CA GLN A 181 22.66 -9.78 15.08
C GLN A 181 23.70 -9.96 16.18
N LYS A 182 23.30 -9.93 17.46
CA LYS A 182 24.22 -10.13 18.60
C LYS A 182 24.92 -11.48 18.54
N GLU A 183 24.20 -12.54 18.17
CA GLU A 183 24.78 -13.88 18.00
C GLU A 183 25.79 -13.93 16.85
N LEU A 184 25.47 -13.30 15.71
CA LEU A 184 26.37 -13.22 14.57
C LEU A 184 27.67 -12.49 14.93
N TYR A 185 27.57 -11.32 15.57
CA TYR A 185 28.75 -10.57 16.02
C TYR A 185 29.61 -11.37 17.00
N ARG A 186 28.99 -12.09 17.95
CA ARG A 186 29.72 -12.97 18.87
C ARG A 186 30.52 -14.03 18.12
N LYS A 187 29.89 -14.74 17.17
CA LYS A 187 30.55 -15.77 16.35
C LYS A 187 31.70 -15.20 15.52
N MET A 188 31.53 -14.01 14.94
CA MET A 188 32.60 -13.35 14.19
C MET A 188 33.80 -13.04 15.08
N CYS A 189 33.58 -12.40 16.24
CA CYS A 189 34.66 -12.07 17.19
C CYS A 189 35.39 -13.32 17.71
N ASP A 190 34.67 -14.38 18.04
CA ASP A 190 35.25 -15.64 18.51
C ASP A 190 36.09 -16.33 17.42
N THR A 191 35.71 -16.18 16.15
CA THR A 191 36.46 -16.73 15.01
C THR A 191 37.75 -15.95 14.81
N THR A 192 37.68 -14.62 14.78
CA THR A 192 38.86 -13.74 14.64
C THR A 192 39.87 -13.94 15.78
N ARG A 193 39.39 -14.18 17.01
CA ARG A 193 40.26 -14.49 18.16
C ARG A 193 40.98 -15.84 18.00
N LYS A 194 40.35 -16.85 17.41
CA LYS A 194 40.99 -18.15 17.17
C LYS A 194 42.03 -18.11 16.05
N GLU A 195 41.81 -17.27 15.04
CA GLU A 195 42.75 -17.09 13.93
C GLU A 195 43.98 -16.29 14.32
N SER A 196 43.87 -15.36 15.28
CA SER A 196 44.99 -14.54 15.78
C SER A 196 45.89 -15.25 16.81
N ILE A 197 45.56 -16.48 17.20
CA ILE A 197 46.34 -17.32 18.13
C ILE A 197 47.09 -18.44 17.36
N LYS A 198 46.91 -18.53 16.04
CA LYS A 198 47.69 -19.41 15.15
C LYS A 198 48.79 -18.64 14.46
#